data_AF-A0A7X9GC72-F1
#
_entry.id   AF-A0A7X9GC72-F1
#
_cell.length_a   1.000
_cell.length_b   1.000
_cell.length_c   1.000
_cell.angle_alpha   90.00
_cell.angle_beta   90.00
_cell.angle_gamma   90.00
#
_symmetry.space_group_name_H-M   'P 1'
#
loop_
_entity.id
_entity.type
_entity.pdbx_description
1 polymer ?
#
loop_
_entity_poly.entity_id
_entity_poly.type
_entity_poly.pdbx_seq_one_letter_code
_entity_poly.pdbx_strand_id
1 'polypeptide(L)'
;MKIEDIKYKIPKEPINEQDFDIEKWRIENPMDYLKAMDLINKSNISSVKNEVFKTIYKVTRLYIPDKLFKYYSLNDNINLNEQKLNTLEQKKIFMSDAKYLNDPFDNKAYYYSSDELKKYDRLAKCDGKLIDDFSSFSKVSALTSNNVNSMPMWAHYANNHAGYCVSYDMKSNTQLSGCTFPVQYTNERIDITSLMVQQVETMIKEIEIQSTKGRKQILLDDLSLVYMSSFFCNIKHISWNYENEFRCTTGATAKGMPYVSAEPKEIYIGMNCVPSYTDRIIKIAKELQIPVYKMDFDEQGSEFNLIANRL
;
A
#
# COMPACT_ATOMS: atom_id res chain seq x y z
N MET A 1 -20.70 -1.73 -4.38
CA MET A 1 -20.65 -0.93 -5.64
C MET A 1 -20.15 -1.77 -6.82
N LYS A 2 -20.75 -1.70 -8.01
CA LYS A 2 -20.22 -2.37 -9.22
C LYS A 2 -19.26 -1.46 -9.99
N ILE A 3 -18.21 -2.04 -10.58
CA ILE A 3 -17.18 -1.26 -11.29
C ILE A 3 -17.71 -0.51 -12.51
N GLU A 4 -18.71 -1.05 -13.21
CA GLU A 4 -19.34 -0.41 -14.37
C GLU A 4 -20.22 0.81 -14.04
N ASP A 5 -20.63 0.92 -12.77
CA ASP A 5 -21.45 2.03 -12.27
C ASP A 5 -20.58 3.24 -11.87
N ILE A 6 -19.27 3.04 -11.75
CA ILE A 6 -18.30 4.06 -11.37
C ILE A 6 -18.00 4.93 -12.59
N LYS A 7 -18.51 6.17 -12.60
CA LYS A 7 -18.31 7.11 -13.70
C LYS A 7 -17.95 8.49 -13.19
N TYR A 8 -16.83 9.01 -13.65
CA TYR A 8 -16.39 10.37 -13.30
C TYR A 8 -16.45 11.31 -14.48
N LYS A 9 -16.96 12.52 -14.23
CA LYS A 9 -16.85 13.64 -15.16
C LYS A 9 -15.45 14.22 -15.06
N ILE A 10 -14.80 14.42 -16.21
CA ILE A 10 -13.51 15.10 -16.29
C ILE A 10 -13.80 16.60 -16.28
N PRO A 11 -13.24 17.37 -15.33
CA PRO A 11 -13.34 18.82 -15.34
C PRO A 11 -12.84 19.38 -16.68
N LYS A 12 -13.54 20.39 -17.22
CA LYS A 12 -13.15 21.03 -18.48
C LYS A 12 -12.04 22.06 -18.29
N GLU A 13 -11.98 22.64 -17.10
CA GLU A 13 -11.02 23.68 -16.77
C GLU A 13 -9.77 23.06 -16.13
N PRO A 14 -8.56 23.45 -16.57
CA PRO A 14 -7.33 23.01 -15.97
C PRO A 14 -7.17 23.61 -14.56
N ILE A 15 -6.31 22.98 -13.76
CA ILE A 15 -5.91 23.53 -12.46
C ILE A 15 -5.09 24.79 -12.70
N ASN A 16 -5.39 25.87 -11.96
CA ASN A 16 -4.55 27.07 -11.98
C ASN A 16 -3.22 26.77 -11.26
N GLU A 17 -2.10 26.91 -11.97
CA GLU A 17 -0.76 26.62 -11.45
C GLU A 17 -0.10 27.82 -10.74
N GLN A 18 -0.58 29.06 -10.91
CA GLN A 18 0.06 30.25 -10.33
C GLN A 18 0.02 30.28 -8.80
N ASP A 19 -1.07 29.80 -8.20
CA ASP A 19 -1.29 29.76 -6.74
C ASP A 19 -1.45 28.33 -6.23
N PHE A 20 -0.74 27.37 -6.84
CA PHE A 20 -0.89 25.95 -6.50
C PHE A 20 -0.32 25.64 -5.10
N ASP A 21 -1.21 25.46 -4.14
CA ASP A 21 -0.91 24.92 -2.81
C ASP A 21 -1.18 23.41 -2.80
N ILE A 22 -0.10 22.63 -2.70
CA ILE A 22 -0.17 21.17 -2.74
C ILE A 22 -0.90 20.57 -1.53
N GLU A 23 -0.79 21.17 -0.34
CA GLU A 23 -1.45 20.63 0.86
C GLU A 23 -2.95 20.90 0.80
N LYS A 24 -3.33 22.11 0.41
CA LYS A 24 -4.74 22.43 0.15
C LYS A 24 -5.33 21.52 -0.94
N TRP A 25 -4.60 21.33 -2.04
CA TRP A 25 -5.05 20.48 -3.14
C TRP A 25 -5.28 19.03 -2.72
N ARG A 26 -4.39 18.44 -1.91
CA ARG A 26 -4.53 17.07 -1.37
C ARG A 26 -5.78 16.90 -0.50
N ILE A 27 -6.13 17.91 0.30
CA ILE A 27 -7.31 17.89 1.16
C ILE A 27 -8.59 17.96 0.31
N GLU A 28 -8.62 18.85 -0.67
CA GLU A 28 -9.78 19.05 -1.55
C GLU A 28 -9.95 17.92 -2.58
N ASN A 29 -8.88 17.21 -2.90
CA ASN A 29 -8.83 16.14 -3.88
C ASN A 29 -8.16 14.91 -3.26
N PRO A 30 -8.79 14.17 -2.34
CA PRO A 30 -8.21 12.96 -1.81
C PRO A 30 -7.98 11.92 -2.92
N MET A 31 -7.02 11.00 -2.71
CA MET A 31 -6.73 9.97 -3.69
C MET A 31 -7.95 9.05 -3.91
N ASP A 32 -8.38 8.96 -5.17
CA ASP A 32 -9.51 8.15 -5.59
C ASP A 32 -9.07 7.15 -6.67
N TYR A 33 -8.84 5.92 -6.26
CA TYR A 33 -8.46 4.80 -7.12
C TYR A 33 -9.61 4.32 -7.99
N LEU A 34 -10.86 4.56 -7.60
CA LEU A 34 -12.03 4.26 -8.44
C LEU A 34 -12.06 5.19 -9.64
N LYS A 35 -11.82 6.49 -9.42
CA LYS A 35 -11.62 7.48 -10.48
C LYS A 35 -10.43 7.14 -11.38
N ALA A 36 -9.32 6.72 -10.79
CA ALA A 36 -8.16 6.27 -11.56
C ALA A 36 -8.51 5.11 -12.51
N MET A 37 -9.28 4.12 -12.01
CA MET A 37 -9.67 2.96 -12.80
C MET A 37 -10.70 3.31 -13.88
N ASP A 38 -11.68 4.19 -13.60
CA ASP A 38 -12.61 4.74 -14.61
C ASP A 38 -11.83 5.39 -15.76
N LEU A 39 -10.87 6.26 -15.44
CA LEU A 39 -10.05 6.95 -16.46
C LEU A 39 -9.26 5.98 -17.34
N ILE A 40 -8.67 4.93 -16.77
CA ILE A 40 -7.96 3.89 -17.53
C ILE A 40 -8.94 3.17 -18.47
N ASN A 41 -10.14 2.85 -17.98
CA ASN A 41 -11.13 2.08 -18.73
C ASN A 41 -11.91 2.91 -19.78
N LYS A 42 -11.71 4.22 -19.88
CA LYS A 42 -12.30 5.06 -20.96
C LYS A 42 -11.76 4.73 -22.35
N SER A 43 -10.65 4.00 -22.45
CA SER A 43 -10.09 3.53 -23.71
C SER A 43 -9.96 2.01 -23.71
N ASN A 44 -10.28 1.37 -24.83
CA ASN A 44 -10.02 -0.05 -25.06
C ASN A 44 -8.64 -0.30 -25.69
N ILE A 45 -7.87 0.75 -25.97
CA ILE A 45 -6.54 0.66 -26.58
C ILE A 45 -5.47 0.54 -25.48
N SER A 46 -4.77 -0.59 -25.43
CA SER A 46 -3.75 -0.89 -24.42
C SER A 46 -2.68 0.20 -24.27
N SER A 47 -2.11 0.70 -25.38
CA SER A 47 -1.11 1.77 -25.33
C SER A 47 -1.63 3.05 -24.68
N VAL A 48 -2.90 3.40 -24.90
CA VAL A 48 -3.55 4.55 -24.26
C VAL A 48 -3.76 4.30 -22.76
N LYS A 49 -4.22 3.10 -22.38
CA LYS A 49 -4.34 2.70 -20.96
C LYS A 49 -2.99 2.85 -20.23
N ASN A 50 -1.90 2.44 -20.88
CA ASN A 50 -0.56 2.53 -20.32
C ASN A 50 -0.12 3.98 -20.08
N GLU A 51 -0.40 4.89 -21.00
CA GLU A 51 -0.08 6.32 -20.83
C GLU A 51 -0.96 6.99 -19.76
N VAL A 52 -2.24 6.62 -19.68
CA VAL A 52 -3.13 7.09 -18.61
C VAL A 52 -2.63 6.61 -17.26
N PHE A 53 -2.27 5.33 -17.12
CA PHE A 53 -1.69 4.78 -15.89
C PHE A 53 -0.41 5.50 -15.48
N LYS A 54 0.54 5.74 -16.41
CA LYS A 54 1.77 6.50 -16.13
C LYS A 54 1.46 7.92 -15.64
N THR A 55 0.46 8.57 -16.22
CA THR A 55 0.02 9.90 -15.81
C THR A 55 -0.58 9.88 -14.41
N ILE A 56 -1.47 8.93 -14.12
CA ILE A 56 -2.03 8.74 -12.78
C ILE A 56 -0.92 8.46 -11.77
N TYR A 57 0.05 7.59 -12.10
CA TYR A 57 1.17 7.30 -11.22
C TYR A 57 1.94 8.58 -10.85
N LYS A 58 2.24 9.48 -11.81
CA LYS A 58 2.85 10.79 -11.53
C LYS A 58 1.99 11.61 -10.56
N VAL A 59 0.68 11.64 -10.76
CA VAL A 59 -0.26 12.31 -9.85
C VAL A 59 -0.23 11.69 -8.46
N THR A 60 -0.18 10.35 -8.32
CA THR A 60 -0.08 9.70 -7.01
C THR A 60 1.19 10.11 -6.25
N ARG A 61 2.28 10.44 -6.95
CA ARG A 61 3.52 10.92 -6.32
C ARG A 61 3.32 12.26 -5.62
N LEU A 62 2.40 13.10 -6.11
CA LEU A 62 2.07 14.39 -5.49
C LEU A 62 1.40 14.22 -4.12
N TYR A 63 0.88 13.04 -3.77
CA TYR A 63 0.26 12.79 -2.46
C TYR A 63 1.27 12.32 -1.40
N ILE A 64 2.49 11.95 -1.78
CA ILE A 64 3.46 11.41 -0.83
C ILE A 64 4.04 12.57 -0.01
N PRO A 65 3.87 12.56 1.33
CA PRO A 65 4.43 13.60 2.18
C PRO A 65 5.94 13.43 2.32
N ASP A 66 6.62 14.49 2.77
CA ASP A 66 8.07 14.50 2.95
C ASP A 66 8.57 13.47 3.98
N LYS A 67 7.74 13.18 4.99
CA LYS A 67 8.08 12.26 6.07
C LYS A 67 6.93 11.30 6.35
N LEU A 68 7.24 10.02 6.46
CA LEU A 68 6.33 8.97 6.92
C LEU A 68 6.95 8.18 8.07
N PHE A 69 6.11 7.50 8.85
CA PHE A 69 6.52 6.78 10.04
C PHE A 69 6.11 5.31 9.96
N LYS A 70 6.90 4.42 10.57
CA LYS A 70 6.57 3.02 10.73
C LYS A 70 6.75 2.59 12.18
N TYR A 71 5.73 1.94 12.71
CA TYR A 71 5.73 1.39 14.06
C TYR A 71 6.10 -0.10 14.01
N TYR A 72 6.89 -0.52 14.99
CA TYR A 72 7.42 -1.87 15.12
C TYR A 72 7.17 -2.39 16.52
N SER A 73 6.43 -3.47 16.64
CA SER A 73 6.25 -4.18 17.91
C SER A 73 7.49 -4.96 18.31
N LEU A 74 7.79 -4.99 19.61
CA LEU A 74 8.70 -5.96 20.21
C LEU A 74 7.91 -6.75 21.26
N ASN A 75 7.95 -8.08 21.19
CA ASN A 75 7.15 -8.98 22.04
C ASN A 75 7.96 -10.19 22.50
N ASP A 76 7.31 -11.24 23.04
CA ASP A 76 8.03 -12.41 23.58
C ASP A 76 8.70 -13.28 22.49
N ASN A 77 8.43 -13.03 21.21
CA ASN A 77 9.11 -13.71 20.11
C ASN A 77 10.46 -13.05 19.82
N ILE A 78 11.48 -13.47 20.57
CA ILE A 78 12.85 -12.96 20.48
C ILE A 78 13.40 -13.03 19.04
N ASN A 79 13.16 -14.14 18.32
CA ASN A 79 13.66 -14.30 16.95
C ASN A 79 13.05 -13.27 15.99
N LEU A 80 11.75 -13.01 16.11
CA LEU A 80 11.07 -12.00 15.28
C LEU A 80 11.55 -10.58 15.63
N ASN A 81 11.78 -10.30 16.91
CA ASN A 81 12.33 -9.01 17.34
C ASN A 81 13.71 -8.76 16.75
N GLU A 82 14.62 -9.75 16.81
CA GLU A 82 15.94 -9.64 16.21
C GLU A 82 15.86 -9.45 14.69
N GLN A 83 14.93 -10.13 13.99
CA GLN A 83 14.71 -9.89 12.56
C GLN A 83 14.30 -8.44 12.27
N LYS A 84 13.42 -7.84 13.08
CA LYS A 84 13.00 -6.43 12.93
C LYS A 84 14.18 -5.47 13.16
N LEU A 85 14.99 -5.71 14.19
CA LEU A 85 16.16 -4.89 14.53
C LEU A 85 17.26 -5.01 13.46
N ASN A 86 17.54 -6.22 12.98
CA ASN A 86 18.48 -6.44 11.88
C ASN A 86 17.98 -5.81 10.56
N THR A 87 16.67 -5.81 10.32
CA THR A 87 16.07 -5.14 9.16
C THR A 87 16.29 -3.63 9.22
N LEU A 88 16.13 -3.03 10.41
CA LEU A 88 16.43 -1.61 10.66
C LEU A 88 17.92 -1.30 10.45
N GLU A 89 18.81 -2.09 11.05
CA GLU A 89 20.28 -1.94 10.93
C GLU A 89 20.75 -2.03 9.47
N GLN A 90 20.09 -2.88 8.67
CA GLN A 90 20.35 -3.03 7.24
C GLN A 90 19.68 -1.97 6.36
N LYS A 91 19.01 -0.96 6.94
CA LYS A 91 18.32 0.13 6.22
C LYS A 91 17.27 -0.42 5.24
N LYS A 92 16.42 -1.31 5.73
CA LYS A 92 15.37 -1.97 4.95
C LYS A 92 14.01 -1.87 5.62
N ILE A 93 12.97 -2.08 4.81
CA ILE A 93 11.62 -2.38 5.27
C ILE A 93 11.24 -3.78 4.76
N PHE A 94 10.64 -4.58 5.65
CA PHE A 94 10.07 -5.87 5.31
C PHE A 94 8.67 -5.70 4.68
N MET A 95 8.43 -6.45 3.61
CA MET A 95 7.20 -6.47 2.82
C MET A 95 6.43 -7.77 3.11
N SER A 96 5.34 -7.66 3.87
CA SER A 96 4.52 -8.77 4.33
C SER A 96 3.59 -9.29 3.24
N ASP A 97 3.23 -10.57 3.31
CA ASP A 97 2.03 -11.05 2.63
C ASP A 97 0.78 -10.46 3.32
N ALA A 98 -0.24 -10.11 2.53
CA ALA A 98 -1.46 -9.48 3.04
C ALA A 98 -2.18 -10.33 4.10
N LYS A 99 -2.12 -11.66 3.99
CA LYS A 99 -2.73 -12.61 4.94
C LYS A 99 -2.18 -12.53 6.37
N TYR A 100 -1.05 -11.86 6.59
CA TYR A 100 -0.46 -11.67 7.92
C TYR A 100 -0.75 -10.28 8.50
N LEU A 101 -1.51 -9.44 7.80
CA LEU A 101 -2.01 -8.18 8.35
C LEU A 101 -3.18 -8.45 9.31
N ASN A 102 -3.47 -7.47 10.16
CA ASN A 102 -4.49 -7.56 11.19
C ASN A 102 -5.93 -7.44 10.66
N ASP A 103 -6.13 -6.86 9.47
CA ASP A 103 -7.44 -6.81 8.82
C ASP A 103 -7.64 -8.02 7.88
N PRO A 104 -8.66 -8.88 8.10
CA PRO A 104 -8.96 -9.99 7.19
C PRO A 104 -9.39 -9.54 5.77
N PHE A 105 -9.77 -8.26 5.62
CA PHE A 105 -10.14 -7.62 4.35
C PHE A 105 -8.99 -6.85 3.69
N ASP A 106 -7.79 -6.86 4.26
CA ASP A 106 -6.64 -6.23 3.61
C ASP A 106 -6.37 -6.84 2.22
N ASN A 107 -6.16 -5.97 1.22
CA ASN A 107 -6.06 -6.30 -0.20
C ASN A 107 -7.29 -7.04 -0.77
N LYS A 108 -8.44 -6.96 -0.11
CA LYS A 108 -9.71 -7.56 -0.56
C LYS A 108 -10.82 -6.52 -0.70
N ALA A 109 -10.47 -5.27 -0.99
CA ALA A 109 -11.44 -4.21 -1.27
C ALA A 109 -12.38 -4.52 -2.44
N TYR A 110 -12.05 -5.51 -3.29
CA TYR A 110 -12.85 -5.92 -4.43
C TYR A 110 -13.10 -7.43 -4.43
N TYR A 111 -14.05 -7.87 -5.25
CA TYR A 111 -14.40 -9.27 -5.47
C TYR A 111 -15.02 -9.46 -6.86
N TYR A 112 -15.07 -10.71 -7.32
CA TYR A 112 -15.87 -11.09 -8.48
C TYR A 112 -16.67 -12.35 -8.17
N SER A 113 -17.82 -12.49 -8.82
CA SER A 113 -18.65 -13.69 -8.76
C SER A 113 -18.09 -14.75 -9.71
N SER A 114 -17.41 -15.77 -9.17
CA SER A 114 -16.92 -16.90 -9.98
C SER A 114 -18.08 -17.70 -10.60
N ASP A 115 -19.26 -17.70 -9.98
CA ASP A 115 -20.43 -18.40 -10.51
C ASP A 115 -20.85 -17.88 -11.88
N GLU A 116 -20.76 -16.57 -12.13
CA GLU A 116 -21.06 -15.97 -13.44
C GLU A 116 -20.07 -16.40 -14.53
N LEU A 117 -18.87 -16.84 -14.15
CA LEU A 117 -17.81 -17.29 -15.05
C LEU A 117 -17.87 -18.80 -15.33
N LYS A 118 -18.68 -19.57 -14.59
CA LYS A 118 -18.88 -21.01 -14.85
C LYS A 118 -19.50 -21.30 -16.21
N LYS A 119 -20.16 -20.30 -16.83
CA LYS A 119 -20.70 -20.40 -18.19
C LYS A 119 -19.62 -20.60 -19.27
N TYR A 120 -18.36 -20.31 -18.97
CA TYR A 120 -17.25 -20.57 -19.89
C TYR A 120 -16.67 -21.97 -19.61
N ASP A 121 -16.75 -22.88 -20.59
CA ASP A 121 -16.30 -24.29 -20.45
C ASP A 121 -14.88 -24.45 -19.89
N ARG A 122 -13.98 -23.52 -20.25
CA ARG A 122 -12.59 -23.50 -19.78
C ARG A 122 -12.48 -23.26 -18.28
N LEU A 123 -13.42 -22.52 -17.69
CA LEU A 123 -13.43 -22.18 -16.26
C LEU A 123 -14.41 -23.04 -15.46
N ALA A 124 -15.37 -23.71 -16.10
CA ALA A 124 -16.29 -24.62 -15.42
C ALA A 124 -15.56 -25.70 -14.60
N LYS A 125 -14.41 -26.19 -15.09
CA LYS A 125 -13.57 -27.19 -14.41
C LYS A 125 -12.84 -26.68 -13.17
N CYS A 126 -12.77 -25.37 -12.97
CA CYS A 126 -12.17 -24.71 -11.81
C CYS A 126 -13.18 -23.81 -11.09
N ASP A 127 -14.45 -24.21 -11.07
CA ASP A 127 -15.55 -23.51 -10.40
C ASP A 127 -15.73 -22.04 -10.82
N GLY A 128 -15.37 -21.72 -12.07
CA GLY A 128 -15.44 -20.37 -12.62
C GLY A 128 -14.33 -19.43 -12.14
N LYS A 129 -13.36 -19.93 -11.37
CA LYS A 129 -12.27 -19.11 -10.84
C LYS A 129 -11.19 -18.90 -11.90
N LEU A 130 -10.95 -17.64 -12.25
CA LEU A 130 -9.78 -17.23 -13.04
C LEU A 130 -8.58 -16.94 -12.13
N ILE A 131 -8.85 -16.30 -10.99
CA ILE A 131 -7.87 -15.91 -9.96
C ILE A 131 -8.42 -16.31 -8.61
N ASP A 132 -7.69 -17.16 -7.88
CA ASP A 132 -8.12 -17.66 -6.56
C ASP A 132 -8.03 -16.58 -5.48
N ASP A 133 -6.93 -15.85 -5.44
CA ASP A 133 -6.69 -14.79 -4.46
C ASP A 133 -5.76 -13.71 -5.03
N PHE A 134 -6.32 -12.55 -5.34
CA PHE A 134 -5.56 -11.41 -5.82
C PHE A 134 -4.52 -10.90 -4.81
N SER A 135 -4.78 -11.07 -3.51
CA SER A 135 -3.89 -10.57 -2.47
C SER A 135 -2.52 -11.26 -2.50
N SER A 136 -2.47 -12.49 -3.03
CA SER A 136 -1.25 -13.28 -3.20
C SER A 136 -0.25 -12.71 -4.20
N PHE A 137 -0.68 -11.81 -5.09
CA PHE A 137 0.18 -11.20 -6.11
C PHE A 137 0.99 -10.03 -5.59
N SER A 138 0.73 -9.57 -4.37
CA SER A 138 1.35 -8.37 -3.81
C SER A 138 1.95 -8.63 -2.44
N LYS A 139 3.03 -7.92 -2.13
CA LYS A 139 3.56 -7.74 -0.78
C LYS A 139 3.40 -6.31 -0.35
N VAL A 140 3.15 -6.11 0.94
CA VAL A 140 2.72 -4.82 1.50
C VAL A 140 3.47 -4.48 2.76
N SER A 141 3.71 -3.18 2.96
CA SER A 141 4.17 -2.62 4.23
C SER A 141 3.43 -1.32 4.49
N ALA A 142 2.82 -1.21 5.67
CA ALA A 142 2.14 0.00 6.12
C ALA A 142 3.11 1.01 6.73
N LEU A 143 2.95 2.26 6.32
CA LEU A 143 3.52 3.49 6.86
C LEU A 143 2.35 4.41 7.27
N THR A 144 2.62 5.45 8.05
CA THR A 144 1.59 6.41 8.51
C THR A 144 2.10 7.85 8.47
N SER A 145 1.19 8.81 8.26
CA SER A 145 1.45 10.24 8.45
C SER A 145 1.12 10.75 9.87
N ASN A 146 0.60 9.91 10.77
CA ASN A 146 0.21 10.28 12.15
C ASN A 146 1.36 10.74 13.08
N ASN A 147 2.61 10.76 12.59
CA ASN A 147 3.81 11.01 13.39
C ASN A 147 3.90 10.13 14.66
N VAL A 148 4.61 10.57 15.70
CA VAL A 148 4.84 9.83 16.96
C VAL A 148 3.77 10.10 18.03
N ASN A 149 2.86 11.06 17.82
CA ASN A 149 1.78 11.42 18.73
C ASN A 149 0.47 10.77 18.28
N SER A 150 0.45 9.44 18.24
CA SER A 150 -0.75 8.66 17.96
C SER A 150 -0.85 7.45 18.87
N MET A 151 -1.66 7.56 19.91
CA MET A 151 -1.83 6.51 20.92
C MET A 151 -2.35 5.19 20.32
N PRO A 152 -3.33 5.20 19.39
CA PRO A 152 -3.74 3.96 18.73
C PRO A 152 -2.59 3.28 17.97
N MET A 153 -1.70 4.05 17.35
CA MET A 153 -0.55 3.49 16.63
C MET A 153 0.45 2.84 17.57
N TRP A 154 0.76 3.48 18.70
CA TRP A 154 1.62 2.87 19.72
C TRP A 154 1.00 1.63 20.37
N ALA A 155 -0.32 1.68 20.67
CA ALA A 155 -1.06 0.58 21.26
C ALA A 155 -1.07 -0.65 20.36
N HIS A 156 -1.49 -0.50 19.10
CA HIS A 156 -1.69 -1.61 18.18
C HIS A 156 -0.42 -2.07 17.45
N TYR A 157 0.45 -1.13 17.07
CA TYR A 157 1.58 -1.44 16.16
C TYR A 157 2.95 -1.41 16.83
N ALA A 158 3.06 -0.88 18.04
CA ALA A 158 4.27 -0.95 18.85
C ALA A 158 4.09 -1.73 20.17
N ASN A 159 3.16 -2.70 20.18
CA ASN A 159 2.89 -3.58 21.31
C ASN A 159 2.73 -2.81 22.63
N ASN A 160 1.74 -1.90 22.69
CA ASN A 160 1.49 -1.06 23.85
C ASN A 160 2.75 -0.29 24.33
N HIS A 161 3.39 0.42 23.39
CA HIS A 161 4.63 1.17 23.62
C HIS A 161 5.86 0.33 24.02
N ALA A 162 5.82 -1.00 23.93
CA ALA A 162 7.00 -1.86 24.16
C ALA A 162 7.96 -1.93 22.95
N GLY A 163 7.52 -1.40 21.81
CA GLY A 163 8.27 -1.36 20.56
C GLY A 163 8.96 -0.03 20.26
N TYR A 164 9.12 0.27 18.98
CA TYR A 164 9.72 1.51 18.50
C TYR A 164 9.05 2.01 17.21
N CYS A 165 9.27 3.28 16.88
CA CYS A 165 8.81 3.93 15.67
C CYS A 165 10.01 4.50 14.91
N VAL A 166 9.99 4.43 13.58
CA VAL A 166 11.05 4.94 12.71
C VAL A 166 10.45 5.94 11.74
N SER A 167 11.06 7.11 11.62
CA SER A 167 10.69 8.09 10.59
C SER A 167 11.54 7.87 9.33
N TYR A 168 10.95 8.13 8.16
CA TYR A 168 11.59 8.03 6.87
C TYR A 168 11.40 9.33 6.10
N ASP A 169 12.48 9.81 5.49
CA ASP A 169 12.42 10.90 4.54
C ASP A 169 12.07 10.35 3.15
N MET A 170 10.90 10.69 2.65
CA MET A 170 10.38 10.13 1.40
C MET A 170 11.03 10.75 0.16
N LYS A 171 11.71 11.90 0.29
CA LYS A 171 12.45 12.51 -0.83
C LYS A 171 13.78 11.81 -1.06
N SER A 172 14.51 11.45 0.01
CA SER A 172 15.78 10.73 -0.11
C SER A 172 15.58 9.23 -0.38
N ASN A 173 14.48 8.65 0.09
CA ASN A 173 14.16 7.23 -0.10
C ASN A 173 13.40 6.97 -1.41
N THR A 174 14.05 7.13 -2.56
CA THR A 174 13.39 7.04 -3.88
C THR A 174 12.72 5.70 -4.16
N GLN A 175 13.33 4.57 -3.74
CA GLN A 175 12.73 3.24 -3.92
C GLN A 175 11.48 3.06 -3.04
N LEU A 176 11.56 3.40 -1.75
CA LEU A 176 10.43 3.34 -0.84
C LEU A 176 9.31 4.29 -1.30
N SER A 177 9.68 5.52 -1.64
CA SER A 177 8.75 6.52 -2.17
C SER A 177 8.07 6.00 -3.42
N GLY A 178 8.80 5.47 -4.40
CA GLY A 178 8.24 4.95 -5.66
C GLY A 178 7.26 3.79 -5.49
N CYS A 179 7.36 2.98 -4.43
CA CYS A 179 6.40 1.91 -4.14
C CYS A 179 5.27 2.31 -3.18
N THR A 180 5.30 3.51 -2.60
CA THR A 180 4.34 3.92 -1.56
C THR A 180 3.14 4.64 -2.15
N PHE A 181 1.94 4.35 -1.67
CA PHE A 181 0.68 4.89 -2.16
C PHE A 181 -0.21 5.30 -0.98
N PRO A 182 -0.93 6.44 -1.04
CA PRO A 182 -1.89 6.82 0.01
C PRO A 182 -3.04 5.81 0.06
N VAL A 183 -3.52 5.42 1.24
CA VAL A 183 -4.68 4.53 1.33
C VAL A 183 -5.97 5.31 1.11
N GLN A 184 -6.85 4.79 0.24
CA GLN A 184 -8.22 5.25 0.09
C GLN A 184 -9.13 4.46 1.03
N TYR A 185 -9.94 5.16 1.83
CA TYR A 185 -10.86 4.52 2.74
C TYR A 185 -12.30 4.51 2.19
N THR A 186 -12.96 3.36 2.29
CA THR A 186 -14.34 3.13 1.80
C THR A 186 -15.14 2.28 2.78
N ASN A 187 -16.47 2.35 2.72
CA ASN A 187 -17.39 1.48 3.45
C ASN A 187 -17.90 0.31 2.61
N GLU A 188 -17.67 0.31 1.30
CA GLU A 188 -18.14 -0.73 0.38
C GLU A 188 -17.00 -1.39 -0.39
N ARG A 189 -17.18 -2.69 -0.66
CA ARG A 189 -16.33 -3.43 -1.59
C ARG A 189 -16.80 -3.24 -3.03
N ILE A 190 -15.85 -3.35 -3.97
CA ILE A 190 -16.09 -3.20 -5.40
C ILE A 190 -16.34 -4.56 -6.05
N ASP A 191 -17.48 -4.71 -6.70
CA ASP A 191 -17.77 -5.83 -7.58
C ASP A 191 -17.12 -5.59 -8.94
N ILE A 192 -16.13 -6.42 -9.28
CA ILE A 192 -15.38 -6.36 -10.54
C ILE A 192 -15.78 -7.50 -11.50
N THR A 193 -16.94 -8.13 -11.29
CA THR A 193 -17.38 -9.30 -12.08
C THR A 193 -17.46 -8.99 -13.57
N SER A 194 -18.01 -7.84 -13.95
CA SER A 194 -18.10 -7.40 -15.34
C SER A 194 -16.73 -7.28 -16.02
N LEU A 195 -15.74 -6.72 -15.31
CA LEU A 195 -14.36 -6.64 -15.78
C LEU A 195 -13.75 -8.05 -15.95
N MET A 196 -13.96 -8.95 -14.98
CA MET A 196 -13.45 -10.32 -15.07
C MET A 196 -14.06 -11.08 -16.24
N VAL A 197 -15.36 -10.91 -16.49
CA VAL A 197 -16.06 -11.45 -17.66
C VAL A 197 -15.41 -10.95 -18.96
N GLN A 198 -15.19 -9.64 -19.10
CA GLN A 198 -14.55 -9.05 -20.27
C GLN A 198 -13.13 -9.61 -20.51
N GLN A 199 -12.35 -9.77 -19.43
CA GLN A 199 -10.99 -10.31 -19.52
C GLN A 199 -11.02 -11.77 -19.99
N VAL A 200 -11.94 -12.59 -19.47
CA VAL A 200 -12.07 -13.99 -19.89
C VAL A 200 -12.49 -14.11 -21.34
N GLU A 201 -13.48 -13.33 -21.79
CA GLU A 201 -13.91 -13.33 -23.18
C GLU A 201 -12.78 -12.93 -24.14
N THR A 202 -12.00 -11.91 -23.75
CA THR A 202 -10.82 -11.47 -24.51
C THR A 202 -9.76 -12.57 -24.56
N MET A 203 -9.47 -13.20 -23.42
CA MET A 203 -8.51 -14.31 -23.36
C MET A 203 -8.96 -15.45 -24.28
N ILE A 204 -10.21 -15.93 -24.16
CA ILE A 204 -10.77 -17.02 -24.95
C ILE A 204 -10.65 -16.72 -26.45
N LYS A 205 -11.07 -15.53 -26.88
CA LYS A 205 -10.97 -15.08 -28.26
C LYS A 205 -9.53 -15.11 -28.77
N GLU A 206 -8.57 -14.63 -27.99
CA GLU A 206 -7.16 -14.69 -28.36
C GLU A 206 -6.65 -16.13 -28.45
N ILE A 207 -7.06 -17.02 -27.53
CA ILE A 207 -6.70 -18.45 -27.63
C ILE A 207 -7.14 -19.03 -28.97
N GLU A 208 -8.38 -18.75 -29.38
CA GLU A 208 -8.95 -19.25 -30.65
C GLU A 208 -8.19 -18.69 -31.87
N ILE A 209 -7.90 -17.39 -31.88
CA ILE A 209 -7.13 -16.72 -32.95
C ILE A 209 -5.71 -17.28 -33.05
N GLN A 210 -5.02 -17.48 -31.92
CA GLN A 210 -3.64 -18.00 -31.96
C GLN A 210 -3.62 -19.49 -32.31
N SER A 211 -4.60 -20.27 -31.83
CA SER A 211 -4.73 -21.70 -32.14
C SER A 211 -4.97 -21.95 -33.63
N THR A 212 -5.84 -21.17 -34.28
CA THR A 212 -6.07 -21.25 -35.74
C THR A 212 -4.82 -20.88 -36.55
N LYS A 213 -3.93 -20.04 -36.00
CA LYS A 213 -2.63 -19.69 -36.60
C LYS A 213 -1.52 -20.70 -36.27
N GLY A 214 -1.82 -21.81 -35.59
CA GLY A 214 -0.85 -22.82 -35.16
C GLY A 214 0.16 -22.33 -34.11
N ARG A 215 -0.10 -21.19 -33.47
CA ARG A 215 0.79 -20.61 -32.46
C ARG A 215 0.52 -21.27 -31.10
N LYS A 216 1.60 -21.64 -30.42
CA LYS A 216 1.55 -22.27 -29.08
C LYS A 216 1.60 -21.27 -27.93
N GLN A 217 1.75 -19.98 -28.24
CA GLN A 217 1.84 -18.91 -27.26
C GLN A 217 0.76 -17.88 -27.53
N ILE A 218 0.16 -17.37 -26.45
CA ILE A 218 -0.83 -16.30 -26.48
C ILE A 218 -0.19 -15.08 -25.84
N LEU A 219 -0.19 -13.96 -26.55
CA LEU A 219 0.24 -12.68 -26.02
C LEU A 219 -1.01 -11.91 -25.60
N LEU A 220 -1.14 -11.66 -24.30
CA LEU A 220 -2.16 -10.77 -23.76
C LEU A 220 -1.53 -9.39 -23.55
N ASP A 221 -1.82 -8.47 -24.46
CA ASP A 221 -1.35 -7.08 -24.39
C ASP A 221 -2.40 -6.18 -23.73
N ASP A 222 -2.87 -6.57 -22.55
CA ASP A 222 -3.75 -5.75 -21.71
C ASP A 222 -3.36 -5.89 -20.23
N LEU A 223 -2.88 -4.80 -19.64
CA LEU A 223 -2.42 -4.73 -18.25
C LEU A 223 -3.52 -4.29 -17.26
N SER A 224 -4.79 -4.26 -17.67
CA SER A 224 -5.90 -3.76 -16.83
C SER A 224 -5.99 -4.44 -15.47
N LEU A 225 -5.83 -5.78 -15.42
CA LEU A 225 -5.82 -6.51 -14.13
C LEU A 225 -4.63 -6.13 -13.25
N VAL A 226 -3.47 -5.83 -13.85
CA VAL A 226 -2.28 -5.37 -13.13
C VAL A 226 -2.53 -3.98 -12.55
N TYR A 227 -3.06 -3.05 -13.33
CA TYR A 227 -3.40 -1.69 -12.89
C TYR A 227 -4.43 -1.69 -11.78
N MET A 228 -5.52 -2.43 -11.98
CA MET A 228 -6.56 -2.61 -10.97
C MET A 228 -5.98 -3.19 -9.67
N SER A 229 -5.25 -4.31 -9.74
CA SER A 229 -4.67 -4.94 -8.54
C SER A 229 -3.67 -4.02 -7.81
N SER A 230 -2.94 -3.19 -8.55
CA SER A 230 -1.96 -2.24 -8.01
C SER A 230 -2.60 -1.02 -7.35
N PHE A 231 -3.78 -0.59 -7.81
CA PHE A 231 -4.51 0.52 -7.20
C PHE A 231 -5.44 0.05 -6.08
N PHE A 232 -6.24 -0.98 -6.32
CA PHE A 232 -7.26 -1.41 -5.36
C PHE A 232 -6.70 -2.14 -4.14
N CYS A 233 -5.43 -2.58 -4.14
CA CYS A 233 -4.75 -3.05 -2.93
C CYS A 233 -4.47 -1.92 -1.92
N ASN A 234 -4.61 -0.66 -2.34
CA ASN A 234 -4.51 0.53 -1.48
C ASN A 234 -5.88 1.05 -1.03
N ILE A 235 -6.93 0.23 -1.15
CA ILE A 235 -8.26 0.55 -0.63
C ILE A 235 -8.48 -0.26 0.66
N LYS A 236 -8.94 0.41 1.72
CA LYS A 236 -9.18 -0.20 3.03
C LYS A 236 -10.54 0.21 3.58
N HIS A 237 -11.08 -0.57 4.53
CA HIS A 237 -12.33 -0.21 5.18
C HIS A 237 -12.17 1.06 6.04
N ILE A 238 -13.19 1.93 6.03
CA ILE A 238 -13.19 3.24 6.70
C ILE A 238 -12.93 3.18 8.21
N SER A 239 -13.19 2.05 8.86
CA SER A 239 -12.87 1.84 10.28
C SER A 239 -11.39 2.01 10.63
N TRP A 240 -10.51 1.92 9.63
CA TRP A 240 -9.06 2.07 9.79
C TRP A 240 -8.54 3.46 9.38
N ASN A 241 -9.42 4.43 9.12
CA ASN A 241 -9.02 5.76 8.64
C ASN A 241 -8.13 6.53 9.63
N TYR A 242 -8.27 6.23 10.92
CA TYR A 242 -7.45 6.83 11.98
C TYR A 242 -5.96 6.53 11.81
N GLU A 243 -5.58 5.53 11.01
CA GLU A 243 -4.19 5.18 10.76
C GLU A 243 -3.48 6.15 9.82
N ASN A 244 -4.23 6.92 9.02
CA ASN A 244 -3.68 7.77 7.97
C ASN A 244 -2.59 7.02 7.17
N GLU A 245 -2.96 5.83 6.68
CA GLU A 245 -2.03 4.83 6.16
C GLU A 245 -1.50 5.24 4.77
N PHE A 246 -0.21 5.00 4.56
CA PHE A 246 0.44 4.96 3.27
C PHE A 246 1.05 3.57 3.09
N ARG A 247 0.72 2.88 2.00
CA ARG A 247 1.10 1.49 1.79
C ARG A 247 2.20 1.40 0.74
N CYS A 248 3.36 0.87 1.10
CA CYS A 248 4.28 0.38 0.08
C CYS A 248 3.77 -0.94 -0.46
N THR A 249 3.67 -1.06 -1.78
CA THR A 249 3.17 -2.23 -2.48
C THR A 249 4.16 -2.67 -3.54
N THR A 250 4.48 -3.96 -3.59
CA THR A 250 5.33 -4.56 -4.63
C THR A 250 4.72 -5.86 -5.11
N GLY A 251 5.11 -6.31 -6.32
CA GLY A 251 4.73 -7.65 -6.78
C GLY A 251 5.37 -8.74 -5.90
N ALA A 252 4.63 -9.81 -5.61
CA ALA A 252 5.07 -10.87 -4.70
C ALA A 252 6.37 -11.58 -5.14
N THR A 253 6.63 -11.61 -6.45
CA THR A 253 7.82 -12.19 -7.08
C THR A 253 8.85 -11.16 -7.52
N ALA A 254 8.69 -9.88 -7.12
CA ALA A 254 9.63 -8.84 -7.48
C ALA A 254 11.05 -9.15 -6.95
N LYS A 255 12.07 -8.82 -7.75
CA LYS A 255 13.47 -9.02 -7.37
C LYS A 255 13.80 -8.23 -6.09
N GLY A 256 14.45 -8.88 -5.14
CA GLY A 256 14.84 -8.27 -3.85
C GLY A 256 13.81 -8.45 -2.73
N MET A 257 12.66 -9.05 -3.01
CA MET A 257 11.68 -9.39 -1.96
C MET A 257 12.26 -10.41 -0.95
N PRO A 258 11.83 -10.34 0.33
CA PRO A 258 10.74 -9.51 0.86
C PRO A 258 11.20 -8.15 1.42
N TYR A 259 12.25 -7.52 0.88
CA TYR A 259 12.76 -6.26 1.40
C TYR A 259 12.81 -5.12 0.37
N VAL A 260 12.59 -3.91 0.85
CA VAL A 260 12.79 -2.65 0.12
C VAL A 260 13.83 -1.80 0.86
N SER A 261 14.73 -1.14 0.12
CA SER A 261 15.69 -0.21 0.72
C SER A 261 14.96 0.98 1.34
N ALA A 262 15.30 1.29 2.59
CA ALA A 262 14.68 2.34 3.38
C ALA A 262 15.68 2.87 4.43
N GLU A 263 16.31 3.99 4.12
CA GLU A 263 17.19 4.73 5.02
C GLU A 263 16.36 5.38 6.14
N PRO A 264 16.53 4.96 7.41
CA PRO A 264 15.85 5.57 8.55
C PRO A 264 16.38 6.98 8.81
N LYS A 265 15.48 7.89 9.19
CA LYS A 265 15.82 9.28 9.53
C LYS A 265 15.99 9.49 11.03
N GLU A 266 15.02 9.04 11.83
CA GLU A 266 15.05 9.11 13.30
C GLU A 266 14.40 7.84 13.87
N ILE A 267 14.80 7.47 15.09
CA ILE A 267 14.20 6.36 15.84
C ILE A 267 13.59 6.87 17.15
N TYR A 268 12.39 6.42 17.46
CA TYR A 268 11.64 6.75 18.66
C TYR A 268 11.34 5.45 19.42
N ILE A 269 11.90 5.30 20.61
CA ILE A 269 11.76 4.11 21.45
C ILE A 269 10.53 4.31 22.33
N GLY A 270 9.59 3.36 22.31
CA GLY A 270 8.39 3.45 23.13
C GLY A 270 8.70 3.45 24.62
N MET A 271 7.86 4.12 25.42
CA MET A 271 8.06 4.30 26.87
C MET A 271 8.24 2.97 27.61
N ASN A 272 7.51 1.92 27.20
CA ASN A 272 7.52 0.59 27.82
C ASN A 272 8.55 -0.37 27.21
N CYS A 273 9.37 0.08 26.25
CA CYS A 273 10.41 -0.77 25.66
C CYS A 273 11.44 -1.19 26.71
N VAL A 274 11.71 -2.50 26.77
CA VAL A 274 12.62 -3.08 27.78
C VAL A 274 14.07 -2.63 27.56
N PRO A 275 14.91 -2.62 28.63
CA PRO A 275 16.27 -2.08 28.56
C PRO A 275 17.16 -2.73 27.50
N SER A 276 17.13 -4.06 27.37
CA SER A 276 17.97 -4.80 26.42
C SER A 276 17.71 -4.38 24.96
N TYR A 277 16.46 -4.20 24.56
CA TYR A 277 16.11 -3.71 23.23
C TYR A 277 16.36 -2.22 23.08
N THR A 278 16.16 -1.43 24.13
CA THR A 278 16.51 -0.01 24.15
C THR A 278 18.00 0.18 23.83
N ASP A 279 18.88 -0.55 24.51
CA ASP A 279 20.33 -0.50 24.27
C ASP A 279 20.70 -0.95 22.86
N ARG A 280 20.06 -2.01 22.35
CA ARG A 280 20.29 -2.50 20.97
C ARG A 280 19.87 -1.44 19.94
N ILE A 281 18.74 -0.76 20.13
CA ILE A 281 18.27 0.30 19.23
C ILE A 281 19.20 1.52 19.28
N ILE A 282 19.65 1.94 20.47
CA ILE A 282 20.61 3.05 20.63
C ILE A 282 21.92 2.72 19.90
N LYS A 283 22.40 1.48 20.01
CA LYS A 283 23.60 1.03 19.29
C LYS A 283 23.41 1.15 17.77
N ILE A 284 22.29 0.66 17.24
CA ILE A 284 21.95 0.79 15.82
C ILE A 284 21.92 2.26 15.41
N ALA A 285 21.25 3.13 16.19
CA ALA A 285 21.17 4.56 15.89
C ALA A 285 22.56 5.23 15.81
N LYS A 286 23.47 4.88 16.72
CA LYS A 286 24.86 5.38 16.73
C LYS A 286 25.64 4.91 15.51
N GLU A 287 25.52 3.64 15.12
CA GLU A 287 26.17 3.09 13.93
C GLU A 287 25.65 3.72 12.63
N LEU A 288 24.34 3.97 12.58
CA LEU A 288 23.69 4.66 11.47
C LEU A 288 23.87 6.19 11.50
N GLN A 289 24.39 6.74 12.60
CA GLN A 289 24.58 8.17 12.85
C GLN A 289 23.28 8.98 12.74
N ILE A 290 22.17 8.44 13.27
CA ILE A 290 20.86 9.07 13.26
C ILE A 290 20.36 9.39 14.69
N PRO A 291 19.49 10.40 14.85
CA PRO A 291 18.91 10.71 16.15
C PRO A 291 18.05 9.56 16.68
N VAL A 292 18.14 9.34 17.99
CA VAL A 292 17.29 8.41 18.74
C VAL A 292 16.67 9.13 19.93
N TYR A 293 15.41 8.84 20.19
CA TYR A 293 14.63 9.43 21.27
C TYR A 293 13.95 8.35 22.10
N LYS A 294 13.84 8.56 23.41
CA LYS A 294 12.92 7.81 24.28
C LYS A 294 11.62 8.58 24.40
N MET A 295 10.52 7.94 24.08
CA MET A 295 9.19 8.51 24.29
C MET A 295 8.81 8.41 25.76
N ASP A 296 8.18 9.45 26.28
CA ASP A 296 7.72 9.53 27.67
C ASP A 296 6.37 10.22 27.79
N PHE A 297 5.68 9.99 28.89
CA PHE A 297 4.41 10.64 29.21
C PHE A 297 4.66 11.99 29.90
N ASP A 298 3.97 13.04 29.43
CA ASP A 298 4.00 14.35 30.10
C ASP A 298 2.91 14.42 31.18
N GLU A 299 3.27 14.15 32.43
CA GLU A 299 2.33 14.26 33.56
C GLU A 299 1.88 15.70 33.85
N GLN A 300 2.59 16.70 33.34
CA GLN A 300 2.36 18.12 33.65
C GLN A 300 1.83 18.92 32.45
N GLY A 301 1.81 18.30 31.27
CA GLY A 301 1.29 18.86 30.04
C GLY A 301 -0.25 18.88 30.00
N SER A 302 -0.81 19.87 29.32
CA SER A 302 -2.25 19.93 29.04
C SER A 302 -2.65 19.19 27.75
N GLU A 303 -1.67 18.78 26.95
CA GLU A 303 -1.85 18.12 25.66
C GLU A 303 -1.68 16.60 25.79
N PHE A 304 -2.44 15.81 25.02
CA PHE A 304 -2.31 14.35 24.97
C PHE A 304 -1.12 13.88 24.11
N ASN A 305 -0.01 14.62 24.13
CA ASN A 305 1.19 14.33 23.35
C ASN A 305 2.23 13.57 24.18
N LEU A 306 3.10 12.82 23.50
CA LEU A 306 4.29 12.24 24.12
C LEU A 306 5.46 13.23 24.02
N ILE A 307 6.36 13.17 24.99
CA ILE A 307 7.64 13.88 24.93
C ILE A 307 8.68 12.95 24.31
N ALA A 308 9.47 13.49 23.37
CA ALA A 308 10.60 12.78 22.77
C ALA A 308 11.91 13.26 23.42
N ASN A 309 12.45 12.50 24.37
CA ASN A 309 13.70 12.79 25.06
C ASN A 309 14.87 12.26 24.24
N ARG A 310 15.77 13.13 23.78
CA ARG A 310 16.92 12.73 22.96
C ARG A 310 17.94 11.92 23.77
N LEU A 311 18.43 10.83 23.19
CA LEU A 311 19.48 9.97 23.74
C LEU A 311 20.80 10.06 22.95
#